data_AF-A0A6P0Z0M8-F1
#
_entry.id   AF-A0A6P0Z0M8-F1
#
_cell.length_a   1.000
_cell.length_b   1.000
_cell.length_c   1.000
_cell.angle_alpha   90.00
_cell.angle_beta   90.00
_cell.angle_gamma   90.00
#
_symmetry.space_group_name_H-M   'P 1'
#
loop_
_entity.id
_entity.type
_entity.pdbx_description
1 polymer ?
#
loop_
_entity_poly.entity_id
_entity_poly.type
_entity_poly.pdbx_seq_one_letter_code
_entity_poly.pdbx_strand_id
1 'polypeptide(L)'
;MALRGGRSLRWRSLIGSKTAIVVTCFLLVMAFGAAFALDHKQVFLPGETSVGHHVFETSCGSCHEGFKPVTNETCTRCHQAELVEDKHGTKKFRDPRWAGDLEKIEALTCTTCHNEHVHMFGRGVHLQPDLCMACHEGIINGDLKSHDGFAADGCWTAGCHNYHDHRSISTGFLRKNLPVHQRSKFM
;
A
#
# COMPACT_ATOMS: atom_id res chain seq x y z
N MET A 1 76.93 4.59 23.99
CA MET A 1 76.28 4.89 22.69
C MET A 1 74.77 4.79 22.93
N ALA A 2 74.12 5.93 23.12
CA ALA A 2 72.71 6.02 23.46
C ALA A 2 71.87 6.03 22.18
N LEU A 3 70.97 5.04 22.01
CA LEU A 3 69.95 5.09 20.96
C LEU A 3 68.56 5.22 21.60
N ARG A 4 68.11 6.47 21.51
CA ARG A 4 66.79 7.07 21.70
C ARG A 4 65.61 6.11 21.75
N GLY A 5 64.86 6.22 22.85
CA GLY A 5 63.51 5.70 22.99
C GLY A 5 62.55 6.30 21.96
N GLY A 6 61.91 5.41 21.20
CA GLY A 6 60.71 5.70 20.44
C GLY A 6 59.54 5.83 21.41
N ARG A 7 59.08 7.06 21.65
CA ARG A 7 57.77 7.30 22.28
C ARG A 7 56.71 6.80 21.32
N SER A 8 56.17 5.60 21.56
CA SER A 8 54.92 5.17 20.95
C SER A 8 53.85 6.18 21.33
N LEU A 9 53.36 6.94 20.36
CA LEU A 9 52.19 7.79 20.52
C LEU A 9 51.00 6.84 20.74
N ARG A 10 50.76 6.42 21.99
CA ARG A 10 49.50 5.78 22.37
C ARG A 10 48.45 6.86 22.25
N TRP A 11 47.82 6.94 21.09
CA TRP A 11 46.58 7.67 20.87
C TRP A 11 45.52 6.97 21.75
N ARG A 12 45.55 7.27 23.05
CA ARG A 12 44.48 6.90 23.96
C ARG A 12 43.27 7.63 23.43
N SER A 13 42.32 6.89 22.86
CA SER A 13 41.00 7.40 22.49
C SER A 13 40.48 8.21 23.68
N LEU A 14 40.43 9.54 23.53
CA LEU A 14 39.97 10.46 24.58
C LEU A 14 38.47 10.31 24.85
N ILE A 15 37.78 9.52 24.03
CA ILE A 15 36.36 9.26 24.09
C ILE A 15 36.24 7.75 24.27
N GLY A 16 35.79 7.31 25.46
CA GLY A 16 35.41 5.92 25.64
C GLY A 16 34.24 5.59 24.71
N SER A 17 34.12 4.35 24.25
CA SER A 17 33.02 3.93 23.36
C SER A 17 31.65 4.35 23.88
N LYS A 18 31.44 4.34 25.20
CA LYS A 18 30.22 4.80 25.86
C LYS A 18 29.95 6.31 25.67
N THR A 19 30.98 7.16 25.81
CA THR A 19 30.80 8.61 25.63
C THR A 19 30.57 8.96 24.17
N ALA A 20 31.19 8.23 23.24
CA ALA A 20 30.90 8.37 21.81
C ALA A 20 29.44 8.02 21.51
N ILE A 21 28.94 6.89 21.99
CA ILE A 21 27.55 6.45 21.79
C ILE A 21 26.55 7.49 22.34
N VAL A 22 26.77 7.98 23.57
CA VAL A 22 25.88 8.99 24.18
C VAL A 22 25.85 10.28 23.37
N VAL A 23 27.01 10.78 22.94
CA VAL A 23 27.09 11.99 22.11
C VAL A 23 26.39 11.77 20.77
N THR A 24 26.60 10.62 20.12
CA THR A 24 25.92 10.28 18.86
C THR A 24 24.40 10.22 19.02
N CYS A 25 23.89 9.54 20.05
CA CYS A 25 22.45 9.49 20.31
C CYS A 25 21.87 10.88 20.57
N PHE A 26 22.56 11.71 21.36
CA PHE A 26 22.14 13.08 21.63
C PHE A 26 22.07 13.92 20.34
N LEU A 27 23.09 13.83 19.49
CA LEU A 27 23.10 14.53 18.20
C LEU A 27 21.99 14.05 17.27
N LEU A 28 21.70 12.75 17.22
CA LEU A 28 20.59 12.21 16.43
C LEU A 28 19.23 12.72 16.93
N VAL A 29 19.00 12.72 18.24
CA VAL A 29 17.76 13.25 18.83
C VAL A 29 17.61 14.74 18.52
N MET A 30 18.68 15.52 18.66
CA MET A 30 18.67 16.95 18.31
C MET A 30 18.41 17.17 16.81
N ALA A 31 19.03 16.36 15.94
CA ALA A 31 18.84 16.45 14.50
C ALA A 31 17.41 16.11 14.09
N PHE A 32 16.83 15.02 14.61
CA PHE A 32 15.43 14.66 14.33
C PHE A 32 14.44 15.66 14.93
N GLY A 33 14.69 16.16 16.14
CA GLY A 33 13.89 17.22 16.74
C GLY A 33 13.90 18.50 15.92
N ALA A 34 15.08 18.90 15.41
CA ALA A 34 15.21 20.05 14.51
C ALA A 34 14.52 19.80 13.16
N ALA A 35 14.66 18.61 12.57
CA ALA A 35 13.97 18.26 11.33
C ALA A 35 12.45 18.35 11.47
N PHE A 36 11.90 17.89 12.60
CA PHE A 36 10.48 18.02 12.90
C PHE A 36 10.05 19.48 13.10
N ALA A 37 10.83 20.26 13.86
CA ALA A 37 10.54 21.67 14.15
C ALA A 37 10.64 22.59 12.92
N LEU A 38 11.52 22.26 11.97
CA LEU A 38 11.73 22.99 10.72
C LEU A 38 10.88 22.46 9.55
N ASP A 39 9.92 21.59 9.81
CA ASP A 39 9.03 20.98 8.82
C ASP A 39 9.73 20.15 7.74
N HIS A 40 10.94 19.64 8.02
CA HIS A 40 11.68 18.72 7.16
C HIS A 40 11.20 17.26 7.36
N LYS A 41 9.89 17.05 7.27
CA LYS A 41 9.24 15.76 7.57
C LYS A 41 9.62 14.64 6.62
N GLN A 42 10.12 14.95 5.43
CA GLN A 42 10.61 13.99 4.43
C GLN A 42 11.72 13.07 4.95
N VAL A 43 12.47 13.49 5.98
CA VAL A 43 13.49 12.65 6.64
C VAL A 43 12.86 11.42 7.33
N PHE A 44 11.55 11.45 7.59
CA PHE A 44 10.80 10.38 8.23
C PHE A 44 9.93 9.57 7.25
N LEU A 45 10.03 9.82 5.93
CA LEU A 45 9.30 9.03 4.93
C LEU A 45 9.83 7.59 4.92
N PRO A 46 8.96 6.57 5.12
CA PRO A 46 9.38 5.17 5.05
C PRO A 46 9.82 4.72 3.64
N GLY A 47 9.35 5.44 2.62
CA GLY A 47 9.59 5.14 1.22
C GLY A 47 8.95 6.21 0.33
N GLU A 48 9.09 6.01 -0.99
CA GLU A 48 8.45 6.87 -1.99
C GLU A 48 6.93 6.74 -1.93
N THR A 49 6.26 7.85 -2.23
CA THR A 49 4.80 7.93 -2.29
C THR A 49 4.28 7.21 -3.55
N SER A 50 3.07 6.67 -3.48
CA SER A 50 2.50 5.87 -4.56
C SER A 50 2.26 6.69 -5.84
N VAL A 51 2.17 5.99 -6.96
CA VAL A 51 1.98 6.62 -8.27
C VAL A 51 0.68 7.41 -8.29
N GLY A 52 0.75 8.67 -8.74
CA GLY A 52 -0.37 9.61 -8.73
C GLY A 52 -0.43 10.52 -7.50
N HIS A 53 0.28 10.18 -6.43
CA HIS A 53 0.26 10.92 -5.16
C HIS A 53 1.60 11.56 -4.78
N HIS A 54 2.65 11.43 -5.61
CA HIS A 54 3.98 12.03 -5.38
C HIS A 54 3.97 13.54 -5.02
N VAL A 55 2.99 14.31 -5.49
CA VAL A 55 2.85 15.74 -5.14
C VAL A 55 2.63 15.96 -3.64
N PHE A 56 2.10 14.96 -2.93
CA PHE A 56 1.82 15.02 -1.49
C PHE A 56 3.05 14.85 -0.60
N GLU A 57 4.22 14.51 -1.15
CA GLU A 57 5.48 14.47 -0.38
C GLU A 57 5.84 15.81 0.25
N THR A 58 5.33 16.91 -0.31
CA THR A 58 5.49 18.27 0.22
C THR A 58 4.28 18.78 1.00
N SER A 59 3.23 17.96 1.13
CA SER A 59 1.98 18.31 1.81
C SER A 59 1.51 17.16 2.70
N CYS A 60 2.36 16.74 3.64
CA CYS A 60 2.08 15.61 4.53
C CYS A 60 0.75 15.76 5.29
N GLY A 61 0.37 17.00 5.61
CA GLY A 61 -0.89 17.36 6.28
C GLY A 61 -2.15 17.06 5.46
N SER A 62 -2.03 16.80 4.16
CA SER A 62 -3.13 16.31 3.33
C SER A 62 -3.63 14.96 3.81
N CYS A 63 -2.74 14.12 4.37
CA CYS A 63 -3.10 12.79 4.87
C CYS A 63 -2.98 12.63 6.39
N HIS A 64 -2.00 13.29 7.00
CA HIS A 64 -1.66 13.12 8.41
C HIS A 64 -2.10 14.29 9.28
N GLU A 65 -2.64 13.96 10.46
CA GLU A 65 -2.86 14.91 11.54
C GLU A 65 -2.01 14.50 12.75
N GLY A 66 -0.75 14.95 12.77
CA GLY A 66 0.24 14.52 13.76
C GLY A 66 0.50 13.01 13.67
N PHE A 67 0.43 12.31 14.81
CA PHE A 67 0.61 10.86 14.90
C PHE A 67 -0.70 10.06 14.85
N LYS A 68 -1.82 10.69 14.49
CA LYS A 68 -3.09 9.97 14.34
C LYS A 68 -3.01 8.99 13.16
N PRO A 69 -3.66 7.81 13.25
CA PRO A 69 -3.76 6.90 12.12
C PRO A 69 -4.52 7.57 10.96
N VAL A 70 -4.10 7.28 9.73
CA VAL A 70 -4.84 7.65 8.52
C VAL A 70 -6.11 6.81 8.47
N THR A 71 -7.25 7.45 8.22
CA THR A 71 -8.56 6.78 8.14
C THR A 71 -9.11 6.85 6.72
N ASN A 72 -10.17 6.08 6.42
CA ASN A 72 -10.87 6.17 5.14
C ASN A 72 -11.35 7.58 4.83
N GLU A 73 -11.75 8.36 5.84
CA GLU A 73 -12.21 9.75 5.67
C GLU A 73 -11.10 10.62 5.06
N THR A 74 -9.86 10.39 5.46
CA THR A 74 -8.70 11.06 4.86
C THR A 74 -8.68 10.87 3.35
N CYS A 75 -8.90 9.64 2.88
CA CYS A 75 -8.91 9.24 1.47
C CYS A 75 -10.15 9.77 0.75
N THR A 76 -11.33 9.62 1.35
CA THR A 76 -12.59 9.97 0.69
C THR A 76 -12.78 11.46 0.52
N ARG A 77 -12.09 12.33 1.28
CA ARG A 77 -12.10 13.79 0.99
C ARG A 77 -11.75 14.13 -0.46
N CYS A 78 -10.94 13.31 -1.13
CA CYS A 78 -10.64 13.45 -2.55
C CYS A 78 -11.39 12.42 -3.40
N HIS A 79 -11.49 11.17 -2.95
CA HIS A 79 -12.04 10.06 -3.77
C HIS A 79 -13.55 9.84 -3.64
N GLN A 80 -14.28 10.66 -2.87
CA GLN A 80 -15.71 10.43 -2.60
C GLN A 80 -16.54 10.27 -3.88
N ALA A 81 -16.26 11.08 -4.90
CA ALA A 81 -17.00 11.06 -6.17
C ALA A 81 -16.75 9.76 -6.96
N GLU A 82 -15.52 9.25 -6.94
CA GLU A 82 -15.13 8.02 -7.61
C GLU A 82 -15.78 6.79 -6.95
N LEU A 83 -15.99 6.85 -5.63
CA LEU A 83 -16.56 5.76 -4.85
C LEU A 83 -18.09 5.64 -4.95
N VAL A 84 -18.78 6.61 -5.58
CA VAL A 84 -20.26 6.58 -5.72
C VAL A 84 -20.73 5.34 -6.50
N GLU A 85 -19.98 4.97 -7.53
CA GLU A 85 -20.32 3.85 -8.42
C GLU A 85 -19.52 2.57 -8.13
N ASP A 86 -18.80 2.54 -7.00
CA ASP A 86 -17.90 1.46 -6.63
C ASP A 86 -18.62 0.11 -6.57
N LYS A 87 -18.15 -0.85 -7.38
CA LYS A 87 -18.70 -2.21 -7.42
C LYS A 87 -18.23 -3.09 -6.26
N HIS A 88 -17.26 -2.62 -5.50
CA HIS A 88 -16.85 -3.11 -4.19
C HIS A 88 -17.10 -2.07 -3.09
N GLY A 89 -18.21 -1.33 -3.18
CA GLY A 89 -18.60 -0.38 -2.14
C GLY A 89 -19.03 -1.04 -0.82
N THR A 90 -19.03 -0.23 0.25
CA THR A 90 -19.32 -0.64 1.64
C THR A 90 -20.63 -1.42 1.81
N LYS A 91 -21.67 -1.09 1.04
CA LYS A 91 -22.97 -1.79 1.07
C LYS A 91 -22.83 -3.28 0.80
N LYS A 92 -21.92 -3.67 -0.09
CA LYS A 92 -21.69 -5.07 -0.46
C LYS A 92 -21.07 -5.84 0.70
N PHE A 93 -20.03 -5.29 1.30
CA PHE A 93 -19.28 -5.94 2.37
C PHE A 93 -20.02 -5.93 3.71
N ARG A 94 -20.91 -4.96 3.95
CA ARG A 94 -21.76 -4.98 5.14
C ARG A 94 -22.93 -5.98 5.05
N ASP A 95 -23.08 -6.69 3.93
CA ASP A 95 -24.06 -7.75 3.81
C ASP A 95 -23.62 -8.98 4.66
N PRO A 96 -24.45 -9.43 5.62
CA PRO A 96 -24.08 -10.51 6.53
C PRO A 96 -23.70 -11.83 5.85
N ARG A 97 -24.13 -12.03 4.59
CA ARG A 97 -23.78 -13.23 3.81
C ARG A 97 -22.27 -13.38 3.58
N TRP A 98 -21.52 -12.28 3.62
CA TRP A 98 -20.07 -12.27 3.38
C TRP A 98 -19.25 -12.16 4.67
N ALA A 99 -19.89 -12.24 5.85
CA ALA A 99 -19.21 -12.05 7.13
C ALA A 99 -18.02 -13.01 7.30
N GLY A 100 -18.16 -14.28 6.90
CA GLY A 100 -17.08 -15.27 6.99
C GLY A 100 -15.91 -15.01 6.04
N ASP A 101 -16.14 -14.41 4.87
CA ASP A 101 -15.03 -14.03 3.98
C ASP A 101 -14.31 -12.77 4.48
N LEU A 102 -15.02 -11.87 5.15
CA LEU A 102 -14.42 -10.68 5.77
C LEU A 102 -13.59 -10.97 7.01
N GLU A 103 -13.68 -12.18 7.58
CA GLU A 103 -12.71 -12.64 8.59
C GLU A 103 -11.31 -12.85 7.98
N LYS A 104 -11.23 -13.12 6.68
CA LYS A 104 -9.96 -13.32 5.96
C LYS A 104 -9.35 -11.99 5.51
N ILE A 105 -10.16 -10.95 5.36
CA ILE A 105 -9.71 -9.64 4.85
C ILE A 105 -10.56 -8.46 5.33
N GLU A 106 -9.87 -7.40 5.75
CA GLU A 106 -10.49 -6.10 6.07
C GLU A 106 -10.76 -5.25 4.81
N ALA A 107 -11.66 -5.70 3.94
CA ALA A 107 -11.96 -5.04 2.66
C ALA A 107 -12.64 -3.66 2.79
N LEU A 108 -12.98 -3.24 4.02
CA LEU A 108 -13.63 -1.96 4.32
C LEU A 108 -12.65 -0.82 4.56
N THR A 109 -11.35 -1.08 4.60
CA THR A 109 -10.33 -0.06 4.91
C THR A 109 -9.44 0.17 3.69
N CYS A 110 -9.28 1.43 3.28
CA CYS A 110 -8.50 1.79 2.09
C CYS A 110 -7.05 1.29 2.20
N THR A 111 -6.46 1.36 3.40
CA THR A 111 -5.08 0.96 3.66
C THR A 111 -4.83 -0.54 3.61
N THR A 112 -5.88 -1.37 3.60
CA THR A 112 -5.75 -2.82 3.34
C THR A 112 -5.13 -3.09 1.98
N CYS A 113 -5.43 -2.24 0.99
CA CYS A 113 -4.97 -2.38 -0.39
C CYS A 113 -4.01 -1.25 -0.82
N HIS A 114 -4.24 -0.02 -0.33
CA HIS A 114 -3.45 1.14 -0.69
C HIS A 114 -2.44 1.49 0.41
N ASN A 115 -1.16 1.23 0.14
CA ASN A 115 -0.08 1.53 1.06
C ASN A 115 0.81 2.64 0.52
N GLU A 116 0.45 3.88 0.84
CA GLU A 116 0.97 5.07 0.16
C GLU A 116 2.50 5.20 0.18
N HIS A 117 3.17 4.75 1.25
CA HIS A 117 4.64 4.85 1.39
C HIS A 117 5.40 3.56 1.04
N VAL A 118 4.73 2.59 0.42
CA VAL A 118 5.38 1.38 -0.06
C VAL A 118 5.62 1.56 -1.55
N HIS A 119 6.88 1.54 -1.98
CA HIS A 119 7.21 1.67 -3.40
C HIS A 119 6.57 0.53 -4.19
N MET A 120 5.82 0.90 -5.21
CA MET A 120 5.07 -0.02 -6.06
C MET A 120 5.48 0.23 -7.51
N PHE A 121 6.19 -0.73 -8.10
CA PHE A 121 6.71 -0.64 -9.46
C PHE A 121 5.59 -0.29 -10.47
N GLY A 122 5.47 1.00 -10.79
CA GLY A 122 4.53 1.53 -11.78
C GLY A 122 3.04 1.43 -11.41
N ARG A 123 2.69 1.27 -10.12
CA ARG A 123 1.29 1.08 -9.67
C ARG A 123 0.97 1.94 -8.44
N GLY A 124 -0.29 2.34 -8.30
CA GLY A 124 -0.80 3.08 -7.13
C GLY A 124 -1.45 2.20 -6.04
N VAL A 125 -1.29 0.88 -6.11
CA VAL A 125 -1.95 -0.07 -5.19
C VAL A 125 -1.09 -1.31 -4.93
N HIS A 126 -1.02 -1.74 -3.66
CA HIS A 126 -0.23 -2.89 -3.21
C HIS A 126 -1.19 -4.03 -2.88
N LEU A 127 -1.53 -4.78 -3.91
CA LEU A 127 -2.39 -5.95 -3.77
C LEU A 127 -1.49 -7.18 -3.56
N GLN A 128 -1.83 -7.99 -2.57
CA GLN A 128 -1.30 -9.35 -2.52
C GLN A 128 -1.78 -10.13 -3.75
N PRO A 129 -0.95 -11.01 -4.34
CA PRO A 129 -1.29 -11.71 -5.59
C PRO A 129 -2.64 -12.44 -5.54
N ASP A 130 -2.98 -13.05 -4.42
CA ASP A 130 -4.18 -13.87 -4.20
C ASP A 130 -5.35 -13.13 -3.53
N LEU A 131 -5.23 -11.81 -3.35
CA LEU A 131 -6.23 -10.98 -2.68
C LEU A 131 -7.67 -11.24 -3.15
N CYS A 132 -7.87 -11.33 -4.47
CA CYS A 132 -9.19 -11.54 -5.05
C CYS A 132 -9.76 -12.91 -4.67
N MET A 133 -8.90 -13.91 -4.48
CA MET A 133 -9.28 -15.29 -4.21
C MET A 133 -9.77 -15.49 -2.78
N ALA A 134 -9.49 -14.56 -1.86
CA ALA A 134 -10.05 -14.59 -0.50
C ALA A 134 -11.59 -14.76 -0.51
N CYS A 135 -12.25 -14.18 -1.53
CA CYS A 135 -13.70 -14.29 -1.75
C CYS A 135 -14.07 -14.96 -3.09
N HIS A 136 -13.18 -14.97 -4.09
CA HIS A 136 -13.48 -15.42 -5.45
C HIS A 136 -12.75 -16.70 -5.88
N GLU A 137 -12.31 -17.52 -4.92
CA GLU A 137 -11.59 -18.77 -5.17
C GLU A 137 -12.27 -19.67 -6.23
N GLY A 138 -13.59 -19.77 -6.16
CA GLY A 138 -14.39 -20.57 -7.07
C GLY A 138 -14.22 -20.22 -8.55
N ILE A 139 -13.89 -18.96 -8.89
CA ILE A 139 -13.80 -18.48 -10.27
C ILE A 139 -12.71 -19.24 -11.04
N ILE A 140 -11.52 -19.41 -10.45
CA ILE A 140 -10.41 -20.14 -11.08
C ILE A 140 -10.50 -21.65 -10.85
N ASN A 141 -11.32 -22.07 -9.88
CA ASN A 141 -11.56 -23.48 -9.55
C ASN A 141 -12.70 -24.11 -10.38
N GLY A 142 -13.27 -23.37 -11.34
CA GLY A 142 -14.20 -23.90 -12.33
C GLY A 142 -15.65 -23.45 -12.20
N ASP A 143 -15.97 -22.51 -11.30
CA ASP A 143 -17.32 -21.91 -11.22
C ASP A 143 -17.64 -21.07 -12.47
N LEU A 144 -16.61 -20.63 -13.21
CA LEU A 144 -16.76 -19.84 -14.43
C LEU A 144 -15.80 -20.35 -15.52
N LYS A 145 -16.33 -21.04 -16.53
CA LYS A 145 -15.54 -21.59 -17.65
C LYS A 145 -14.70 -20.56 -18.39
N SER A 146 -15.16 -19.32 -18.41
CA SER A 146 -14.44 -18.21 -19.05
C SER A 146 -13.14 -17.86 -18.37
N HIS A 147 -12.91 -18.39 -17.17
CA HIS A 147 -11.70 -18.18 -16.40
C HIS A 147 -10.82 -19.44 -16.29
N ASP A 148 -11.17 -20.51 -16.99
CA ASP A 148 -10.38 -21.75 -17.02
C ASP A 148 -8.94 -21.47 -17.49
N GLY A 149 -7.96 -21.88 -16.68
CA GLY A 149 -6.55 -21.73 -17.00
C GLY A 149 -5.92 -20.37 -16.65
N PHE A 150 -6.67 -19.43 -16.06
CA PHE A 150 -6.05 -18.24 -15.47
C PHE A 150 -5.41 -18.54 -14.12
N ALA A 151 -4.34 -17.79 -13.82
CA ALA A 151 -3.71 -17.79 -12.50
C ALA A 151 -4.50 -16.93 -11.50
N ALA A 152 -4.34 -17.23 -10.22
CA ALA A 152 -4.99 -16.51 -9.12
C ALA A 152 -4.71 -15.00 -9.10
N ASP A 153 -3.51 -14.59 -9.51
CA ASP A 153 -3.10 -13.20 -9.63
C ASP A 153 -3.50 -12.54 -10.95
N GLY A 154 -4.02 -13.33 -11.90
CA GLY A 154 -4.45 -12.89 -13.22
C GLY A 154 -5.58 -11.86 -13.18
N CYS A 155 -6.44 -11.91 -12.15
CA CYS A 155 -7.59 -11.01 -12.03
C CYS A 155 -7.21 -9.54 -12.15
N TRP A 156 -6.11 -9.14 -11.51
CA TRP A 156 -5.64 -7.75 -11.49
C TRP A 156 -4.41 -7.53 -12.37
N THR A 157 -3.59 -8.56 -12.61
CA THR A 157 -2.37 -8.42 -13.44
C THR A 157 -2.64 -8.49 -14.95
N ALA A 158 -3.71 -9.17 -15.39
CA ALA A 158 -4.05 -9.28 -16.81
C ALA A 158 -4.62 -7.97 -17.41
N GLY A 159 -4.91 -6.98 -16.58
CA GLY A 159 -5.44 -5.67 -17.01
C GLY A 159 -6.91 -5.69 -17.45
N CYS A 160 -7.62 -6.82 -17.29
CA CYS A 160 -9.03 -6.92 -17.63
C CYS A 160 -9.94 -6.34 -16.54
N HIS A 161 -9.71 -6.67 -15.26
CA HIS A 161 -10.55 -6.18 -14.17
C HIS A 161 -9.97 -4.96 -13.48
N ASN A 162 -10.84 -4.00 -13.22
CA ASN A 162 -10.62 -2.95 -12.23
C ASN A 162 -11.56 -3.23 -11.04
N TYR A 163 -10.97 -3.24 -9.83
CA TYR A 163 -11.69 -3.53 -8.60
C TYR A 163 -12.88 -2.60 -8.39
N HIS A 164 -12.68 -1.29 -8.52
CA HIS A 164 -13.75 -0.32 -8.27
C HIS A 164 -14.77 -0.25 -9.42
N ASP A 165 -14.36 -0.58 -10.65
CA ASP A 165 -15.26 -0.58 -11.82
C ASP A 165 -15.01 -1.74 -12.79
N HIS A 166 -15.97 -2.67 -12.84
CA HIS A 166 -15.98 -3.77 -13.80
C HIS A 166 -17.28 -3.83 -14.61
N ARG A 167 -17.97 -2.68 -14.78
CA ARG A 167 -19.31 -2.63 -15.42
C ARG A 167 -19.30 -3.19 -16.84
N SER A 168 -18.29 -2.85 -17.63
CA SER A 168 -18.16 -3.24 -19.05
C SER A 168 -17.86 -4.73 -19.26
N ILE A 169 -17.46 -5.46 -18.22
CA ILE A 169 -17.10 -6.88 -18.29
C ILE A 169 -17.91 -7.76 -17.34
N SER A 170 -18.89 -7.18 -16.64
CA SER A 170 -19.82 -7.95 -15.81
C SER A 170 -20.65 -8.94 -16.64
N THR A 171 -20.95 -10.12 -16.10
CA THR A 171 -21.78 -11.13 -16.77
C THR A 171 -23.14 -10.56 -17.23
N GLY A 172 -23.73 -9.68 -16.42
CA GLY A 172 -24.96 -8.97 -16.75
C GLY A 172 -24.83 -8.04 -17.96
N PHE A 173 -23.71 -7.30 -18.06
CA PHE A 173 -23.42 -6.45 -19.22
C PHE A 173 -23.13 -7.28 -20.47
N LEU A 174 -22.25 -8.30 -20.36
CA LEU A 174 -21.89 -9.17 -21.49
C LEU A 174 -23.12 -9.90 -22.04
N ARG A 175 -24.01 -10.40 -21.18
CA ARG A 175 -25.26 -11.05 -21.61
C ARG A 175 -26.18 -10.11 -22.39
N LYS A 176 -26.21 -8.82 -22.08
CA LYS A 176 -27.05 -7.84 -22.79
C LYS A 176 -26.43 -7.41 -24.12
N ASN A 177 -25.10 -7.32 -24.18
CA ASN A 177 -24.40 -6.67 -25.29
C ASN A 177 -23.69 -7.63 -26.24
N LEU A 178 -23.49 -8.90 -25.89
CA LEU A 178 -22.90 -9.90 -26.78
C LEU A 178 -23.97 -10.67 -27.58
N PRO A 179 -23.69 -11.02 -28.85
CA PRO A 179 -24.46 -11.98 -29.63
C PRO A 179 -24.60 -13.33 -28.93
N VAL A 180 -25.74 -14.01 -29.10
CA VAL A 180 -26.05 -15.28 -28.42
C VAL A 180 -24.96 -16.34 -28.60
N HIS A 181 -24.39 -16.46 -29.79
CA HIS A 181 -23.34 -17.44 -30.10
C HIS A 181 -21.99 -17.14 -29.41
N GLN A 182 -21.80 -15.93 -28.89
CA GLN A 182 -20.61 -15.56 -28.12
C GLN A 182 -20.84 -15.70 -26.61
N ARG A 183 -22.09 -15.71 -26.13
CA ARG A 183 -22.42 -15.76 -24.69
C ARG A 183 -21.99 -17.08 -24.03
N SER A 184 -22.09 -18.20 -24.74
CA SER A 184 -21.74 -19.53 -24.22
C SER A 184 -20.25 -19.73 -23.92
N LYS A 185 -19.39 -18.83 -24.41
CA LYS A 185 -17.96 -18.82 -24.08
C LYS A 185 -17.66 -18.10 -22.76
N PHE A 186 -18.61 -17.30 -22.26
CA PHE A 186 -18.45 -16.46 -21.07
C PHE A 186 -19.24 -16.95 -19.85
N MET A 187 -20.01 -18.04 -20.00
CA MET A 187 -20.96 -18.59 -19.03
C MET A 187 -20.61 -20.04 -18.67
#